data_AF-A0A431LXE5-F1
#
_entry.id   AF-A0A431LXE5-F1
#
_cell.length_a   1.000
_cell.length_b   1.000
_cell.length_c   1.000
_cell.angle_alpha   90.00
_cell.angle_beta   90.00
_cell.angle_gamma   90.00
#
_symmetry.space_group_name_H-M   'P 1'
#
loop_
_entity.id
_entity.type
_entity.pdbx_description
1 polymer ?
#
loop_
_entity_poly.entity_id
_entity_poly.type
_entity_poly.pdbx_seq_one_letter_code
_entity_poly.pdbx_strand_id
1 'polypeptide(L)'
;MAFDTTFANAIEAARAKVAGTIRQAADATGASFEYLLSAAKIESNLNPGASASTSSARGLYQFIEQTWLGTVKEAGASLGFGKYANSISKTDSGSYSVSDPRTRDQILKLRDDPAISAAMAGVLTQSNSFKLTADLGRRPTDSELYMAHFMGVGGASKLISAAQDTPRASAVGMFPGAAAANRPIFYNRDGSQRSVSEVYAELDRRYESAANSTTTRTAMAAAGGTPSSDAVQVADNAAFLSGFPQSQRQSNAPVFHSLFQVGDRSEPLSPAVKELWGNGASLTSVQTSGTAQPRPLDLFSDPAGTYSNG
;
A
#
# COMPACT_ATOMS: atom_id res chain seq x y z
N MET A 1 -24.05 34.54 5.46
CA MET A 1 -23.88 33.50 6.49
C MET A 1 -24.60 32.19 6.15
N ALA A 2 -25.84 32.16 5.63
CA ALA A 2 -26.52 30.89 5.30
C ALA A 2 -25.87 30.05 4.17
N PHE A 3 -25.35 30.69 3.11
CA PHE A 3 -24.71 29.98 1.98
C PHE A 3 -23.40 29.26 2.37
N ASP A 4 -22.68 29.79 3.36
CA ASP A 4 -21.38 29.27 3.82
C ASP A 4 -21.58 27.98 4.64
N THR A 5 -22.60 27.97 5.49
CA THR A 5 -22.97 26.78 6.29
C THR A 5 -23.46 25.61 5.43
N THR A 6 -24.23 25.88 4.36
CA THR A 6 -24.71 24.83 3.46
C THR A 6 -23.57 24.14 2.71
N PHE A 7 -22.58 24.90 2.24
CA PHE A 7 -21.42 24.33 1.54
C PHE A 7 -20.52 23.53 2.48
N ALA A 8 -20.28 24.04 3.70
CA ALA A 8 -19.52 23.31 4.72
C ALA A 8 -20.18 21.97 5.09
N ASN A 9 -21.50 21.95 5.25
CA ASN A 9 -22.25 20.72 5.53
C ASN A 9 -22.18 19.71 4.37
N ALA A 10 -22.21 20.18 3.12
CA ALA A 10 -22.07 19.31 1.96
C ALA A 10 -20.67 18.68 1.87
N ILE A 11 -19.62 19.42 2.20
CA ILE A 11 -18.25 18.89 2.30
C ILE A 11 -18.18 17.81 3.38
N GLU A 12 -18.77 18.05 4.55
CA GLU A 12 -18.71 17.08 5.64
C GLU A 12 -19.48 15.80 5.31
N ALA A 13 -20.66 15.91 4.68
CA ALA A 13 -21.40 14.76 4.18
C ALA A 13 -20.61 13.97 3.11
N ALA A 14 -19.90 14.66 2.21
CA ALA A 14 -19.05 14.02 1.22
C ALA A 14 -17.87 13.27 1.88
N ARG A 15 -17.24 13.86 2.90
CA ARG A 15 -16.17 13.21 3.68
C ARG A 15 -16.68 11.99 4.45
N ALA A 16 -17.84 12.07 5.07
CA ALA A 16 -18.46 10.93 5.75
C ALA A 16 -18.72 9.78 4.77
N LYS A 17 -19.21 10.07 3.55
CA LYS A 17 -19.38 9.07 2.50
C LYS A 17 -18.05 8.43 2.10
N VAL A 18 -17.01 9.25 1.85
CA VAL A 18 -15.66 8.75 1.53
C VAL A 18 -15.11 7.88 2.66
N ALA A 19 -15.28 8.28 3.92
CA ALA A 19 -14.85 7.49 5.06
C ALA A 19 -15.59 6.14 5.15
N GLY A 20 -16.88 6.11 4.87
CA GLY A 20 -17.64 4.85 4.76
C GLY A 20 -17.10 3.93 3.65
N THR A 21 -16.74 4.50 2.49
CA THR A 21 -16.08 3.75 1.40
C THR A 21 -14.71 3.22 1.80
N ILE A 22 -13.90 4.02 2.51
CA ILE A 22 -12.59 3.61 3.01
C ILE A 22 -12.75 2.47 4.03
N ARG A 23 -13.76 2.52 4.90
CA ARG A 23 -14.06 1.42 5.84
C ARG A 23 -14.34 0.11 5.11
N GLN A 24 -15.22 0.14 4.12
CA GLN A 24 -15.55 -1.08 3.35
C GLN A 24 -14.31 -1.67 2.66
N ALA A 25 -13.42 -0.81 2.13
CA ALA A 25 -12.16 -1.25 1.55
C ALA A 25 -11.19 -1.82 2.60
N ALA A 26 -11.12 -1.21 3.78
CA ALA A 26 -10.34 -1.72 4.92
C ALA A 26 -10.80 -3.13 5.29
N ASP A 27 -12.11 -3.32 5.48
CA ASP A 27 -12.72 -4.61 5.82
C ASP A 27 -12.45 -5.67 4.73
N ALA A 28 -12.55 -5.29 3.45
CA ALA A 28 -12.34 -6.20 2.32
C ALA A 28 -10.88 -6.62 2.12
N THR A 29 -9.92 -5.81 2.57
CA THR A 29 -8.48 -6.04 2.34
C THR A 29 -7.72 -6.46 3.59
N GLY A 30 -8.31 -6.29 4.77
CA GLY A 30 -7.66 -6.53 6.06
C GLY A 30 -6.69 -5.42 6.49
N ALA A 31 -6.65 -4.30 5.77
CA ALA A 31 -5.86 -3.14 6.15
C ALA A 31 -6.54 -2.36 7.31
N SER A 32 -5.75 -1.62 8.09
CA SER A 32 -6.27 -0.75 9.16
C SER A 32 -7.14 0.36 8.56
N PHE A 33 -8.38 0.50 9.05
CA PHE A 33 -9.27 1.59 8.65
C PHE A 33 -8.69 2.95 9.01
N GLU A 34 -8.14 3.08 10.23
CA GLU A 34 -7.52 4.31 10.70
C GLU A 34 -6.32 4.70 9.85
N TYR A 35 -5.48 3.72 9.48
CA TYR A 35 -4.38 3.93 8.56
C TYR A 35 -4.85 4.47 7.21
N LEU A 36 -5.80 3.78 6.57
CA LEU A 36 -6.28 4.16 5.25
C LEU A 36 -6.93 5.55 5.25
N LEU A 37 -7.71 5.87 6.29
CA LEU A 37 -8.32 7.18 6.43
C LEU A 37 -7.27 8.28 6.64
N SER A 38 -6.26 8.01 7.48
CA SER A 38 -5.15 8.94 7.76
C SER A 38 -4.28 9.17 6.52
N ALA A 39 -3.97 8.12 5.77
CA ALA A 39 -3.25 8.23 4.50
C ALA A 39 -4.06 9.06 3.48
N ALA A 40 -5.35 8.78 3.30
CA ALA A 40 -6.19 9.59 2.41
C ALA A 40 -6.29 11.07 2.83
N LYS A 41 -6.24 11.34 4.15
CA LYS A 41 -6.15 12.71 4.68
C LYS A 41 -4.83 13.39 4.31
N ILE A 42 -3.70 12.69 4.42
CA ILE A 42 -2.38 13.21 4.06
C ILE A 42 -2.29 13.49 2.56
N GLU A 43 -2.70 12.51 1.75
CA GLU A 43 -2.47 12.53 0.31
C GLU A 43 -3.40 13.49 -0.43
N SER A 44 -4.69 13.50 -0.09
CA SER A 44 -5.71 14.24 -0.85
C SER A 44 -6.64 15.10 -0.01
N ASN A 45 -6.47 15.14 1.32
CA ASN A 45 -7.43 15.73 2.24
C ASN A 45 -8.85 15.13 2.08
N LEU A 46 -8.92 13.81 1.85
CA LEU A 46 -10.15 13.04 1.56
C LEU A 46 -10.87 13.46 0.27
N ASN A 47 -10.13 14.00 -0.72
CA ASN A 47 -10.68 14.39 -2.01
C ASN A 47 -10.41 13.33 -3.10
N PRO A 48 -11.41 12.57 -3.55
CA PRO A 48 -11.21 11.56 -4.59
C PRO A 48 -10.89 12.14 -5.97
N GLY A 49 -11.17 13.42 -6.20
CA GLY A 49 -10.83 14.13 -7.43
C GLY A 49 -9.47 14.83 -7.40
N ALA A 50 -8.65 14.62 -6.36
CA ALA A 50 -7.35 15.27 -6.23
C ALA A 50 -6.42 14.86 -7.38
N SER A 51 -5.66 15.83 -7.89
CA SER A 51 -4.68 15.66 -8.96
C SER A 51 -3.50 16.55 -8.65
N ALA A 52 -2.29 15.99 -8.67
CA ALA A 52 -1.08 16.78 -8.59
C ALA A 52 -0.85 17.51 -9.93
N SER A 53 -0.32 18.73 -9.87
CA SER A 53 0.05 19.49 -11.07
C SER A 53 1.45 19.13 -11.60
N THR A 54 2.26 18.46 -10.78
CA THR A 54 3.68 18.19 -11.06
C THR A 54 4.03 16.70 -11.10
N SER A 55 3.02 15.83 -11.23
CA SER A 55 3.21 14.39 -11.35
C SER A 55 1.94 13.71 -11.84
N SER A 56 2.01 12.39 -12.09
CA SER A 56 0.86 11.55 -12.43
C SER A 56 -0.01 11.18 -11.23
N ALA A 57 0.28 11.71 -10.05
CA ALA A 57 -0.41 11.39 -8.80
C ALA A 57 -1.86 11.86 -8.83
N ARG A 58 -2.80 10.95 -8.54
CA ARG A 58 -4.24 11.19 -8.69
C ARG A 58 -5.07 10.35 -7.71
N GLY A 59 -6.22 10.86 -7.32
CA GLY A 59 -7.20 10.17 -6.49
C GLY A 59 -6.95 10.30 -4.98
N LEU A 60 -7.71 9.53 -4.19
CA LEU A 60 -7.67 9.61 -2.72
C LEU A 60 -6.29 9.42 -2.11
N TYR A 61 -5.48 8.54 -2.71
CA TYR A 61 -4.16 8.14 -2.23
C TYR A 61 -3.03 8.60 -3.16
N GLN A 62 -3.31 9.57 -4.04
CA GLN A 62 -2.31 10.19 -4.92
C GLN A 62 -1.41 9.18 -5.66
N PHE A 63 -1.99 8.08 -6.12
CA PHE A 63 -1.23 7.02 -6.80
C PHE A 63 -0.57 7.57 -8.07
N ILE A 64 0.77 7.52 -8.14
CA ILE A 64 1.50 7.72 -9.39
C ILE A 64 1.31 6.52 -10.31
N GLU A 65 1.51 6.73 -11.61
CA GLU A 65 1.21 5.74 -12.64
C GLU A 65 1.92 4.41 -12.45
N GLN A 66 3.24 4.41 -12.21
CA GLN A 66 4.00 3.16 -12.10
C GLN A 66 3.54 2.33 -10.91
N THR A 67 3.33 2.95 -9.75
CA THR A 67 2.78 2.29 -8.57
C THR A 67 1.38 1.76 -8.85
N TRP A 68 0.52 2.56 -9.48
CA TRP A 68 -0.84 2.14 -9.84
C TRP A 68 -0.85 0.91 -10.76
N LEU A 69 -0.07 0.94 -11.85
CA LEU A 69 0.03 -0.18 -12.77
C LEU A 69 0.60 -1.41 -12.08
N GLY A 70 1.59 -1.25 -11.20
CA GLY A 70 2.12 -2.33 -10.39
C GLY A 70 1.07 -2.96 -9.47
N THR A 71 0.32 -2.16 -8.73
CA THR A 71 -0.75 -2.64 -7.84
C THR A 71 -1.87 -3.32 -8.63
N VAL A 72 -2.31 -2.75 -9.76
CA VAL A 72 -3.33 -3.39 -10.62
C VAL A 72 -2.79 -4.70 -11.21
N LYS A 73 -1.52 -4.75 -11.62
CA LYS A 73 -0.90 -5.98 -12.15
C LYS A 73 -0.88 -7.09 -11.12
N GLU A 74 -0.55 -6.77 -9.88
CA GLU A 74 -0.31 -7.75 -8.82
C GLU A 74 -1.60 -8.16 -8.07
N ALA A 75 -2.51 -7.21 -7.86
CA ALA A 75 -3.71 -7.41 -7.05
C ALA A 75 -5.02 -7.30 -7.83
N GLY A 76 -5.00 -6.76 -9.04
CA GLY A 76 -6.21 -6.44 -9.79
C GLY A 76 -7.10 -7.64 -10.02
N ALA A 77 -6.53 -8.82 -10.29
CA ALA A 77 -7.32 -10.05 -10.47
C ALA A 77 -8.19 -10.39 -9.25
N SER A 78 -7.61 -10.33 -8.04
CA SER A 78 -8.33 -10.61 -6.78
C SER A 78 -9.41 -9.58 -6.47
N LEU A 79 -9.33 -8.39 -7.06
CA LEU A 79 -10.29 -7.30 -6.91
C LEU A 79 -11.28 -7.20 -8.10
N GLY A 80 -11.30 -8.19 -9.00
CA GLY A 80 -12.22 -8.21 -10.16
C GLY A 80 -11.72 -7.45 -11.40
N PHE A 81 -10.49 -6.93 -11.38
CA PHE A 81 -9.82 -6.23 -12.49
C PHE A 81 -8.85 -7.12 -13.27
N GLY A 82 -9.08 -8.43 -13.33
CA GLY A 82 -8.18 -9.39 -13.98
C GLY A 82 -7.90 -9.06 -15.45
N LYS A 83 -8.90 -8.56 -16.20
CA LYS A 83 -8.70 -8.10 -17.58
C LYS A 83 -7.65 -6.98 -17.67
N TYR A 84 -7.72 -6.01 -16.76
CA TYR A 84 -6.75 -4.92 -16.70
C TYR A 84 -5.38 -5.41 -16.25
N ALA A 85 -5.31 -6.24 -15.21
CA ALA A 85 -4.07 -6.84 -14.73
C ALA A 85 -3.33 -7.62 -15.84
N ASN A 86 -4.06 -8.34 -16.68
CA ASN A 86 -3.50 -9.10 -17.80
C ASN A 86 -2.95 -8.21 -18.92
N SER A 87 -3.51 -7.01 -19.11
CA SER A 87 -3.05 -6.06 -20.12
C SER A 87 -1.79 -5.28 -19.72
N ILE A 88 -1.37 -5.38 -18.46
CA ILE A 88 -0.17 -4.73 -17.94
C ILE A 88 1.02 -5.70 -18.09
N SER A 89 2.07 -5.24 -18.77
CA SER A 89 3.36 -5.91 -18.85
C SER A 89 4.31 -5.36 -17.79
N LYS A 90 5.19 -6.21 -17.27
CA LYS A 90 6.30 -5.84 -16.40
C LYS A 90 7.60 -6.21 -17.12
N THR A 91 8.51 -5.25 -17.26
CA THR A 91 9.86 -5.50 -17.80
C THR A 91 10.74 -6.19 -16.77
N ASP A 92 11.85 -6.78 -17.20
CA ASP A 92 12.85 -7.38 -16.29
C ASP A 92 13.43 -6.36 -15.31
N SER A 93 13.51 -5.08 -15.73
CA SER A 93 13.92 -3.95 -14.89
C SER A 93 12.88 -3.54 -13.84
N GLY A 94 11.68 -4.10 -13.88
CA GLY A 94 10.59 -3.84 -12.93
C GLY A 94 9.58 -2.77 -13.37
N SER A 95 9.81 -2.08 -14.49
CA SER A 95 8.87 -1.06 -15.02
C SER A 95 7.59 -1.70 -15.57
N TYR A 96 6.44 -1.04 -15.36
CA TYR A 96 5.13 -1.48 -15.82
C TYR A 96 4.63 -0.65 -17.02
N SER A 97 4.03 -1.30 -18.00
CA SER A 97 3.50 -0.66 -19.22
C SER A 97 2.23 -1.32 -19.73
N VAL A 98 1.43 -0.59 -20.48
CA VAL A 98 0.23 -1.08 -21.17
C VAL A 98 0.34 -0.70 -22.65
N SER A 99 0.30 -1.69 -23.54
CA SER A 99 0.57 -1.47 -24.96
C SER A 99 -0.54 -0.70 -25.69
N ASP A 100 -1.80 -0.92 -25.31
CA ASP A 100 -2.94 -0.18 -25.87
C ASP A 100 -3.19 1.11 -25.08
N PRO A 101 -3.06 2.31 -25.70
CA PRO A 101 -3.27 3.59 -25.02
C PRO A 101 -4.68 3.73 -24.43
N ARG A 102 -5.72 3.21 -25.09
CA ARG A 102 -7.10 3.32 -24.59
C ARG A 102 -7.29 2.49 -23.32
N THR A 103 -6.77 1.27 -23.32
CA THR A 103 -6.75 0.42 -22.12
C THR A 103 -5.92 1.06 -21.01
N ARG A 104 -4.77 1.65 -21.33
CA ARG A 104 -3.95 2.38 -20.35
C ARG A 104 -4.75 3.50 -19.68
N ASP A 105 -5.44 4.32 -20.46
CA ASP A 105 -6.24 5.43 -19.92
C ASP A 105 -7.38 4.93 -19.04
N GLN A 106 -8.07 3.86 -19.44
CA GLN A 106 -9.10 3.22 -18.61
C GLN A 106 -8.53 2.74 -17.28
N ILE A 107 -7.37 2.08 -17.28
CA ILE A 107 -6.71 1.62 -16.06
C ILE A 107 -6.36 2.81 -15.16
N LEU A 108 -5.77 3.86 -15.72
CA LEU A 108 -5.37 5.04 -14.93
C LEU A 108 -6.56 5.83 -14.38
N LYS A 109 -7.70 5.81 -15.08
CA LYS A 109 -8.96 6.46 -14.68
C LYS A 109 -9.55 5.84 -13.41
N LEU A 110 -9.29 4.56 -13.15
CA LEU A 110 -9.77 3.88 -11.93
C LEU A 110 -9.27 4.52 -10.63
N ARG A 111 -8.19 5.32 -10.67
CA ARG A 111 -7.72 6.12 -9.52
C ARG A 111 -8.73 7.16 -9.03
N ASP A 112 -9.64 7.60 -9.91
CA ASP A 112 -10.70 8.57 -9.58
C ASP A 112 -11.83 7.94 -8.75
N ASP A 113 -11.95 6.61 -8.78
CA ASP A 113 -12.99 5.92 -8.04
C ASP A 113 -12.53 5.72 -6.57
N PRO A 114 -13.24 6.28 -5.58
CA PRO A 114 -12.82 6.20 -4.19
C PRO A 114 -12.80 4.76 -3.65
N ALA A 115 -13.70 3.88 -4.11
CA ALA A 115 -13.75 2.50 -3.65
C ALA A 115 -12.59 1.68 -4.21
N ILE A 116 -12.32 1.82 -5.52
CA ILE A 116 -11.22 1.12 -6.17
C ILE A 116 -9.88 1.63 -5.65
N SER A 117 -9.72 2.95 -5.54
CA SER A 117 -8.50 3.55 -5.01
C SER A 117 -8.22 3.12 -3.56
N ALA A 118 -9.25 3.07 -2.70
CA ALA A 118 -9.12 2.58 -1.33
C ALA A 118 -8.81 1.09 -1.24
N ALA A 119 -9.43 0.24 -2.08
CA ALA A 119 -9.13 -1.19 -2.10
C ALA A 119 -7.68 -1.46 -2.57
N MET A 120 -7.21 -0.75 -3.60
CA MET A 120 -5.82 -0.86 -4.06
C MET A 120 -4.84 -0.36 -3.00
N ALA A 121 -5.16 0.73 -2.29
CA ALA A 121 -4.36 1.21 -1.17
C ALA A 121 -4.31 0.19 -0.02
N GLY A 122 -5.42 -0.46 0.30
CA GLY A 122 -5.48 -1.54 1.28
C GLY A 122 -4.56 -2.70 0.92
N VAL A 123 -4.63 -3.20 -0.31
CA VAL A 123 -3.75 -4.29 -0.76
C VAL A 123 -2.27 -3.88 -0.77
N LEU A 124 -1.94 -2.67 -1.24
CA LEU A 124 -0.57 -2.16 -1.20
C LEU A 124 -0.05 -2.07 0.24
N THR A 125 -0.89 -1.63 1.17
CA THR A 125 -0.56 -1.54 2.61
C THR A 125 -0.26 -2.92 3.19
N GLN A 126 -1.08 -3.92 2.89
CA GLN A 126 -0.83 -5.29 3.33
C GLN A 126 0.46 -5.86 2.74
N SER A 127 0.74 -5.59 1.45
CA SER A 127 2.00 -5.98 0.81
C SER A 127 3.21 -5.36 1.50
N ASN A 128 3.14 -4.06 1.83
CA ASN A 128 4.18 -3.36 2.56
C ASN A 128 4.34 -3.92 3.98
N SER A 129 3.23 -4.16 4.69
CA SER A 129 3.24 -4.74 6.03
C SER A 129 3.93 -6.09 6.06
N PHE A 130 3.65 -6.96 5.08
CA PHE A 130 4.27 -8.27 5.00
C PHE A 130 5.79 -8.18 4.80
N LYS A 131 6.23 -7.37 3.84
CA LYS A 131 7.65 -7.17 3.53
C LYS A 131 8.41 -6.52 4.70
N LEU A 132 7.86 -5.46 5.30
CA LEU A 132 8.45 -4.85 6.49
C LEU A 132 8.50 -5.83 7.67
N THR A 133 7.48 -6.67 7.85
CA THR A 133 7.51 -7.65 8.95
C THR A 133 8.67 -8.64 8.77
N ALA A 134 8.92 -9.07 7.54
CA ALA A 134 10.05 -9.95 7.22
C ALA A 134 11.40 -9.28 7.50
N ASP A 135 11.55 -8.00 7.16
CA ASP A 135 12.79 -7.25 7.35
C ASP A 135 13.04 -6.84 8.80
N LEU A 136 11.98 -6.44 9.52
CA LEU A 136 12.07 -5.89 10.88
C LEU A 136 11.98 -6.95 11.98
N GLY A 137 11.49 -8.16 11.67
CA GLY A 137 11.21 -9.20 12.66
C GLY A 137 10.03 -8.87 13.61
N ARG A 138 9.32 -7.77 13.36
CA ARG A 138 8.11 -7.34 14.07
C ARG A 138 7.14 -6.69 13.09
N ARG A 139 5.87 -6.60 13.48
CA ARG A 139 4.88 -5.84 12.71
C ARG A 139 5.30 -4.35 12.66
N PRO A 140 5.23 -3.69 11.49
CA PRO A 140 5.43 -2.24 11.42
C PRO A 140 4.28 -1.49 12.09
N THR A 141 4.56 -0.29 12.61
CA THR A 141 3.53 0.65 13.05
C THR A 141 2.80 1.24 11.83
N ASP A 142 1.66 1.89 12.05
CA ASP A 142 0.94 2.60 10.99
C ASP A 142 1.78 3.77 10.42
N SER A 143 2.58 4.44 11.26
CA SER A 143 3.53 5.47 10.77
C SER A 143 4.66 4.88 9.93
N GLU A 144 5.15 3.68 10.24
CA GLU A 144 6.14 2.97 9.44
C GLU A 144 5.57 2.44 8.12
N LEU A 145 4.29 2.03 8.10
CA LEU A 145 3.57 1.75 6.87
C LEU A 145 3.45 3.01 5.99
N TYR A 146 3.22 4.17 6.60
CA TYR A 146 3.22 5.44 5.89
C TYR A 146 4.62 5.80 5.36
N MET A 147 5.69 5.52 6.10
CA MET A 147 7.06 5.64 5.56
C MET A 147 7.24 4.77 4.31
N ALA A 148 6.72 3.53 4.32
CA ALA A 148 6.76 2.65 3.15
C ALA A 148 5.87 3.14 2.00
N HIS A 149 4.79 3.86 2.25
CA HIS A 149 4.04 4.55 1.21
C HIS A 149 4.86 5.67 0.57
N PHE A 150 5.53 6.48 1.40
CA PHE A 150 6.26 7.68 0.98
C PHE A 150 7.55 7.39 0.21
N MET A 151 8.39 6.49 0.71
CA MET A 151 9.72 6.19 0.13
C MET A 151 9.88 4.73 -0.27
N GLY A 152 8.78 3.99 -0.25
CA GLY A 152 8.79 2.57 -0.52
C GLY A 152 9.19 1.68 0.62
N VAL A 153 8.86 0.40 0.48
CA VAL A 153 9.16 -0.62 1.50
C VAL A 153 10.66 -0.80 1.75
N GLY A 154 11.50 -0.78 0.71
CA GLY A 154 12.96 -0.87 0.87
C GLY A 154 13.55 0.37 1.54
N GLY A 155 13.11 1.56 1.11
CA GLY A 155 13.51 2.83 1.74
C GLY A 155 13.09 2.90 3.21
N ALA A 156 11.86 2.52 3.52
CA ALA A 156 11.34 2.50 4.88
C ALA A 156 12.06 1.48 5.76
N SER A 157 12.26 0.25 5.28
CA SER A 157 13.04 -0.78 5.97
C SER A 157 14.43 -0.25 6.35
N LYS A 158 15.14 0.34 5.38
CA LYS A 158 16.44 0.98 5.60
C LYS A 158 16.38 2.13 6.61
N LEU A 159 15.37 3.00 6.53
CA LEU A 159 15.20 4.13 7.44
C LEU A 159 14.96 3.65 8.87
N ILE A 160 14.06 2.68 9.05
CA ILE A 160 13.66 2.13 10.35
C ILE A 160 14.85 1.45 11.03
N SER A 161 15.58 0.60 10.32
CA SER A 161 16.79 -0.04 10.85
C SER A 161 17.87 1.00 11.16
N ALA A 162 18.12 1.95 10.26
CA ALA A 162 19.14 2.97 10.49
C ALA A 162 18.77 3.93 11.65
N ALA A 163 17.48 4.19 11.90
CA ALA A 163 17.03 4.99 13.05
C ALA A 163 17.33 4.28 14.39
N GLN A 164 17.34 2.95 14.40
CA GLN A 164 17.69 2.14 15.56
C GLN A 164 19.21 2.02 15.71
N ASP A 165 19.92 1.70 14.62
CA ASP A 165 21.33 1.33 14.66
C ASP A 165 22.27 2.55 14.60
N THR A 166 21.91 3.57 13.81
CA THR A 166 22.76 4.74 13.51
C THR A 166 21.97 6.05 13.50
N PRO A 167 21.27 6.41 14.59
CA PRO A 167 20.29 7.51 14.60
C PRO A 167 20.84 8.88 14.18
N ARG A 168 22.15 9.12 14.41
CA ARG A 168 22.82 10.39 14.09
C ARG A 168 23.43 10.44 12.68
N ALA A 169 23.33 9.37 11.89
CA ALA A 169 23.81 9.38 10.50
C ALA A 169 23.03 10.38 9.66
N SER A 170 23.67 10.95 8.62
CA SER A 170 22.98 11.87 7.68
C SER A 170 21.93 11.11 6.87
N ALA A 171 20.67 11.55 6.97
CA ALA A 171 19.59 10.99 6.15
C ALA A 171 19.75 11.40 4.68
N VAL A 172 20.27 12.59 4.41
CA VAL A 172 20.54 13.07 3.04
C VAL A 172 21.59 12.20 2.35
N GLY A 173 22.66 11.83 3.06
CA GLY A 173 23.67 10.92 2.54
C GLY A 173 23.11 9.51 2.29
N MET A 174 22.16 9.07 3.09
CA MET A 174 21.56 7.73 2.98
C MET A 174 20.46 7.62 1.92
N PHE A 175 19.74 8.72 1.66
CA PHE A 175 18.60 8.80 0.75
C PHE A 175 18.68 10.04 -0.17
N PRO A 176 19.72 10.17 -1.01
CA PRO A 176 19.97 11.40 -1.77
C PRO A 176 18.84 11.79 -2.73
N GLY A 177 18.25 10.81 -3.44
CA GLY A 177 17.12 11.05 -4.34
C GLY A 177 15.87 11.53 -3.62
N ALA A 178 15.50 10.85 -2.53
CA ALA A 178 14.36 11.25 -1.71
C ALA A 178 14.56 12.63 -1.05
N ALA A 179 15.79 12.93 -0.63
CA ALA A 179 16.15 14.24 -0.05
C ALA A 179 16.07 15.38 -1.07
N ALA A 180 16.44 15.14 -2.33
CA ALA A 180 16.30 16.11 -3.40
C ALA A 180 14.83 16.41 -3.70
N ALA A 181 14.01 15.37 -3.81
CA ALA A 181 12.58 15.48 -4.11
C ALA A 181 11.75 16.05 -2.94
N ASN A 182 12.17 15.79 -1.69
CA ASN A 182 11.38 16.07 -0.50
C ASN A 182 12.16 16.89 0.53
N ARG A 183 12.70 18.03 0.12
CA ARG A 183 13.52 18.89 1.00
C ARG A 183 12.90 19.16 2.38
N PRO A 184 11.59 19.44 2.53
CA PRO A 184 10.98 19.69 3.84
C PRO A 184 11.01 18.50 4.81
N ILE A 185 11.26 17.28 4.33
CA ILE A 185 11.42 16.08 5.17
C ILE A 185 12.86 15.93 5.67
N PHE A 186 13.82 16.20 4.78
CA PHE A 186 15.24 15.87 4.98
C PHE A 186 16.10 17.04 5.47
N TYR A 187 15.56 18.25 5.52
CA TYR A 187 16.27 19.44 5.97
C TYR A 187 15.44 20.22 7.00
N ASN A 188 16.13 20.82 7.96
CA ASN A 188 15.55 21.77 8.89
C ASN A 188 15.30 23.12 8.21
N ARG A 189 14.54 24.00 8.87
CA ARG A 189 14.20 25.32 8.33
C ARG A 189 15.42 26.22 8.09
N ASP A 190 16.49 26.02 8.86
CA ASP A 190 17.77 26.70 8.69
C ASP A 190 18.63 26.12 7.56
N GLY A 191 18.15 25.08 6.88
CA GLY A 191 18.85 24.39 5.79
C GLY A 191 19.82 23.30 6.24
N SER A 192 19.98 23.07 7.55
CA SER A 192 20.79 21.95 8.05
C SER A 192 20.16 20.59 7.67
N GLN A 193 21.01 19.60 7.41
CA GLN A 193 20.58 18.24 7.05
C GLN A 193 20.07 17.53 8.29
N ARG A 194 18.94 16.83 8.15
CA ARG A 194 18.41 15.99 9.21
C ARG A 194 19.16 14.66 9.31
N SER A 195 19.27 14.16 10.54
CA SER A 195 19.70 12.80 10.80
C SER A 195 18.61 11.79 10.41
N VAL A 196 18.98 10.52 10.34
CA VAL A 196 18.02 9.42 10.12
C VAL A 196 16.90 9.42 11.17
N SER A 197 17.23 9.58 12.45
CA SER A 197 16.22 9.63 13.52
C SER A 197 15.30 10.84 13.40
N GLU A 198 15.81 11.98 12.93
CA GLU A 198 15.01 13.18 12.72
C GLU A 198 14.05 13.03 11.53
N VAL A 199 14.47 12.34 10.45
CA VAL A 199 13.57 12.01 9.33
C VAL A 199 12.50 11.01 9.75
N TYR A 200 12.85 9.99 10.52
CA TYR A 200 11.88 9.06 11.11
C TYR A 200 10.84 9.82 11.94
N ALA A 201 11.29 10.64 12.89
CA ALA A 201 10.41 11.42 13.78
C ALA A 201 9.54 12.42 13.00
N GLU A 202 10.05 13.01 11.92
CA GLU A 202 9.26 13.89 11.06
C GLU A 202 8.10 13.15 10.38
N LEU A 203 8.38 11.98 9.80
CA LEU A 203 7.36 11.19 9.10
C LEU A 203 6.32 10.63 10.07
N ASP A 204 6.77 10.18 11.24
CA ASP A 204 5.92 9.75 12.33
C ASP A 204 4.98 10.88 12.79
N ARG A 205 5.54 12.06 13.12
CA ARG A 205 4.75 13.24 13.50
C ARG A 205 3.76 13.69 12.42
N ARG A 206 4.11 13.59 11.13
CA ARG A 206 3.18 13.90 10.03
C ARG A 206 2.00 12.96 10.01
N TYR A 207 2.26 11.66 10.18
CA TYR A 207 1.21 10.66 10.26
C TYR A 207 0.31 10.90 11.49
N GLU A 208 0.90 11.06 12.68
CA GLU A 208 0.14 11.32 13.91
C GLU A 208 -0.72 12.59 13.80
N SER A 209 -0.18 13.65 13.18
CA SER A 209 -0.93 14.89 12.96
C SER A 209 -2.15 14.67 12.06
N ALA A 210 -2.07 13.78 11.09
CA ALA A 210 -3.19 13.46 10.21
C ALA A 210 -4.21 12.56 10.92
N ALA A 211 -3.75 11.51 11.59
CA ALA A 211 -4.59 10.60 12.37
C ALA A 211 -5.41 11.36 13.45
N ASN A 212 -4.75 12.28 14.17
CA ASN A 212 -5.38 13.04 15.24
C ASN A 212 -6.13 14.31 14.77
N SER A 213 -6.13 14.61 13.47
CA SER A 213 -6.79 15.81 12.95
C SER A 213 -8.30 15.78 13.18
N THR A 214 -8.92 16.94 13.39
CA THR A 214 -10.38 17.03 13.56
C THR A 214 -11.11 16.43 12.36
N THR A 215 -10.63 16.66 11.14
CA THR A 215 -11.20 16.07 9.92
C THR A 215 -11.23 14.54 9.98
N THR A 216 -10.11 13.91 10.34
CA THR A 216 -10.00 12.45 10.41
C THR A 216 -10.90 11.90 11.51
N ARG A 217 -10.88 12.51 12.70
CA ARG A 217 -11.71 12.06 13.83
C ARG A 217 -13.21 12.17 13.55
N THR A 218 -13.65 13.27 12.95
CA THR A 218 -15.07 13.44 12.57
C THR A 218 -15.47 12.45 11.47
N ALA A 219 -14.64 12.27 10.46
CA ALA A 219 -14.90 11.31 9.38
C ALA A 219 -14.93 9.85 9.89
N MET A 220 -14.01 9.49 10.79
CA MET A 220 -13.97 8.18 11.46
C MET A 220 -15.25 7.93 12.28
N ALA A 221 -15.67 8.91 13.08
CA ALA A 221 -16.90 8.82 13.87
C ALA A 221 -18.14 8.67 12.98
N ALA A 222 -18.22 9.46 11.90
CA ALA A 222 -19.33 9.40 10.94
C ALA A 222 -19.42 8.06 10.19
N ALA A 223 -18.28 7.38 9.98
CA ALA A 223 -18.22 6.04 9.40
C ALA A 223 -18.43 4.92 10.43
N GLY A 224 -18.86 5.21 11.66
CA GLY A 224 -19.08 4.22 12.72
C GLY A 224 -17.80 3.70 13.39
N GLY A 225 -16.70 4.44 13.29
CA GLY A 225 -15.46 4.13 14.01
C GLY A 225 -15.46 4.70 15.40
N THR A 226 -15.34 3.84 16.42
CA THR A 226 -14.84 4.26 17.72
C THR A 226 -13.34 4.53 17.60
N PRO A 227 -12.79 5.60 18.20
CA PRO A 227 -11.34 5.76 18.30
C PRO A 227 -10.78 4.55 19.04
N SER A 228 -9.92 3.77 18.40
CA SER A 228 -9.24 2.64 19.03
C SER A 228 -8.13 3.18 19.94
N SER A 229 -8.48 3.50 21.19
CA SER A 229 -7.51 3.38 22.27
C SER A 229 -7.36 1.89 22.58
N ASP A 230 -6.17 1.34 22.28
CA ASP A 230 -5.64 0.00 22.58
C ASP A 230 -5.70 -1.08 21.47
N ALA A 231 -4.47 -1.47 21.06
CA ALA A 231 -3.95 -2.81 20.76
C ALA A 231 -4.67 -3.75 19.76
N VAL A 232 -3.96 -3.99 18.65
CA VAL A 232 -3.81 -5.27 17.93
C VAL A 232 -5.10 -6.10 17.76
N GLN A 233 -5.93 -5.75 16.76
CA GLN A 233 -6.80 -6.75 16.17
C GLN A 233 -6.01 -7.59 15.16
N VAL A 234 -5.84 -8.86 15.51
CA VAL A 234 -5.28 -9.91 14.67
C VAL A 234 -6.23 -10.13 13.51
N ALA A 235 -6.08 -9.33 12.45
CA ALA A 235 -6.54 -9.74 11.13
C ALA A 235 -5.70 -10.95 10.73
N ASP A 236 -6.37 -12.09 10.59
CA ASP A 236 -5.75 -13.39 10.33
C ASP A 236 -5.20 -13.40 8.89
N ASN A 237 -3.99 -12.85 8.73
CA ASN A 237 -3.30 -12.74 7.44
C ASN A 237 -3.23 -14.08 6.70
N ALA A 238 -3.31 -15.22 7.42
CA ALA A 238 -3.39 -16.55 6.85
C ALA A 238 -4.58 -16.73 5.90
N ALA A 239 -5.77 -16.19 6.24
CA ALA A 239 -6.96 -16.30 5.40
C ALA A 239 -6.84 -15.53 4.08
N PHE A 240 -6.20 -14.35 4.10
CA PHE A 240 -5.92 -13.55 2.90
C PHE A 240 -4.80 -14.17 2.04
N LEU A 241 -3.73 -14.67 2.67
CA LEU A 241 -2.62 -15.35 1.98
C LEU A 241 -3.07 -16.66 1.32
N SER A 242 -4.07 -17.34 1.87
CA SER A 242 -4.70 -18.54 1.28
C SER A 242 -5.44 -18.26 -0.04
N GLY A 243 -5.77 -17.00 -0.31
CA GLY A 243 -6.47 -16.57 -1.54
C GLY A 243 -5.54 -16.25 -2.71
N PHE A 244 -4.21 -16.21 -2.52
CA PHE A 244 -3.26 -16.03 -3.60
C PHE A 244 -2.87 -17.37 -4.23
N PRO A 245 -2.78 -17.49 -5.57
CA PRO A 245 -2.23 -18.67 -6.20
C PRO A 245 -0.77 -18.85 -5.80
N GLN A 246 -0.52 -19.80 -4.91
CA GLN A 246 0.81 -20.20 -4.48
C GLN A 246 1.47 -20.94 -5.65
N SER A 247 2.43 -20.29 -6.31
CA SER A 247 3.23 -20.93 -7.35
C SER A 247 4.02 -22.06 -6.72
N GLN A 248 3.61 -23.31 -6.97
CA GLN A 248 4.29 -24.51 -6.50
C GLN A 248 5.73 -24.54 -7.04
N ARG A 249 6.70 -24.15 -6.19
CA ARG A 249 8.07 -24.61 -6.33
C ARG A 249 8.18 -25.93 -5.58
N GLN A 250 8.30 -27.03 -6.32
CA GLN A 250 8.78 -28.29 -5.79
C GLN A 250 10.20 -28.08 -5.26
N SER A 251 10.38 -28.09 -3.93
CA SER A 251 11.68 -28.24 -3.29
C SER A 251 11.71 -29.59 -2.58
N ASN A 252 12.57 -30.48 -3.07
CA ASN A 252 12.94 -31.71 -2.38
C ASN A 252 13.83 -31.39 -1.16
N ALA A 253 13.44 -31.97 -0.02
CA ALA A 253 14.21 -32.28 1.20
C ALA A 253 14.45 -31.17 2.26
N PRO A 254 14.66 -31.54 3.55
CA PRO A 254 14.03 -32.60 4.33
C PRO A 254 13.29 -32.08 5.58
N VAL A 255 12.54 -33.02 6.14
CA VAL A 255 11.55 -32.94 7.22
C VAL A 255 12.20 -32.63 8.58
N PHE A 256 11.68 -31.62 9.29
CA PHE A 256 11.65 -31.60 10.75
C PHE A 256 10.23 -31.27 11.20
N HIS A 257 9.44 -32.32 11.43
CA HIS A 257 8.29 -32.24 12.32
C HIS A 257 8.82 -32.39 13.75
N SER A 258 8.33 -31.59 14.69
CA SER A 258 7.45 -32.12 15.74
C SER A 258 7.06 -31.11 16.84
N LEU A 259 5.78 -31.19 17.21
CA LEU A 259 5.18 -31.02 18.55
C LEU A 259 4.94 -29.58 19.03
N PHE A 260 3.70 -29.10 18.98
CA PHE A 260 2.64 -29.40 19.96
C PHE A 260 1.24 -29.21 19.32
N GLN A 261 0.41 -30.25 19.42
CA GLN A 261 -1.04 -30.26 19.19
C GLN A 261 -1.73 -30.67 20.50
N VAL A 262 -2.91 -30.10 20.75
CA VAL A 262 -4.11 -30.61 21.46
C VAL A 262 -5.14 -29.47 21.29
N GLY A 263 -6.22 -29.54 20.49
CA GLY A 263 -7.41 -30.42 20.49
C GLY A 263 -8.63 -29.49 20.78
N ASP A 264 -9.84 -29.54 20.21
CA ASP A 264 -10.56 -30.50 19.36
C ASP A 264 -11.80 -29.76 18.71
N ARG A 265 -12.03 -29.99 17.41
CA ARG A 265 -13.27 -30.04 16.56
C ARG A 265 -14.43 -29.02 16.61
N SER A 266 -14.89 -28.59 15.42
CA SER A 266 -16.10 -29.11 14.72
C SER A 266 -16.31 -28.51 13.30
N GLU A 267 -16.61 -29.39 12.32
CA GLU A 267 -16.77 -29.19 10.85
C GLU A 267 -18.11 -28.51 10.43
N PRO A 268 -18.54 -28.46 9.12
CA PRO A 268 -17.84 -28.43 7.82
C PRO A 268 -18.28 -27.27 6.90
N LEU A 269 -17.47 -26.99 5.88
CA LEU A 269 -17.78 -26.10 4.76
C LEU A 269 -18.92 -26.64 3.88
N SER A 270 -19.80 -25.76 3.41
CA SER A 270 -20.98 -26.13 2.61
C SER A 270 -20.60 -26.61 1.18
N PRO A 271 -21.32 -27.59 0.60
CA PRO A 271 -21.07 -28.09 -0.76
C PRO A 271 -21.37 -27.10 -1.91
N ALA A 272 -21.79 -25.86 -1.62
CA ALA A 272 -22.38 -24.95 -2.61
C ALA A 272 -21.38 -24.01 -3.33
N VAL A 273 -20.07 -24.15 -3.12
CA VAL A 273 -19.03 -23.32 -3.78
C VAL A 273 -18.16 -24.11 -4.77
N LYS A 274 -18.38 -25.42 -4.91
CA LYS A 274 -17.56 -26.30 -5.76
C LYS A 274 -18.06 -26.54 -7.19
N GLU A 275 -19.15 -25.92 -7.61
CA GLU A 275 -19.79 -26.28 -8.89
C GLU A 275 -19.97 -25.16 -9.94
N LEU A 276 -19.37 -23.98 -9.75
CA LEU A 276 -19.50 -22.91 -10.76
C LEU A 276 -18.21 -22.50 -11.48
N TRP A 277 -17.08 -23.18 -11.27
CA TRP A 277 -15.79 -22.76 -11.85
C TRP A 277 -14.85 -23.89 -12.33
N GLY A 278 -15.40 -25.03 -12.76
CA GLY A 278 -14.74 -25.98 -13.69
C GLY A 278 -15.48 -25.92 -15.03
N ASN A 279 -14.91 -25.97 -16.23
CA ASN A 279 -13.69 -26.62 -16.72
C ASN A 279 -13.30 -26.03 -18.08
N GLY A 280 -12.02 -26.17 -18.46
CA GLY A 280 -11.56 -25.93 -19.83
C GLY A 280 -10.04 -26.04 -20.03
N ALA A 281 -9.53 -27.29 -20.07
CA ALA A 281 -8.22 -27.81 -20.50
C ALA A 281 -7.70 -27.26 -21.87
N SER A 282 -6.44 -27.34 -22.36
CA SER A 282 -5.16 -27.99 -21.97
C SER A 282 -4.00 -27.58 -22.93
N LEU A 283 -2.77 -27.52 -22.37
CA LEU A 283 -1.42 -27.95 -22.86
C LEU A 283 -0.78 -27.40 -24.17
N THR A 284 0.48 -26.92 -24.08
CA THR A 284 1.73 -27.59 -24.58
C THR A 284 2.99 -26.82 -24.13
N SER A 285 4.06 -27.54 -23.78
CA SER A 285 5.35 -27.07 -23.25
C SER A 285 6.46 -26.95 -24.31
N VAL A 286 7.39 -25.99 -24.14
CA VAL A 286 8.79 -26.08 -24.62
C VAL A 286 9.73 -25.37 -23.64
N GLN A 287 10.91 -25.95 -23.45
CA GLN A 287 11.95 -25.73 -22.46
C GLN A 287 13.15 -24.97 -23.07
N THR A 288 13.78 -24.01 -22.37
CA THR A 288 15.23 -23.69 -22.49
C THR A 288 15.77 -22.87 -21.31
N SER A 289 17.08 -23.04 -21.12
CA SER A 289 17.97 -22.80 -19.97
C SER A 289 18.41 -21.34 -19.73
N GLY A 290 18.94 -21.05 -18.53
CA GLY A 290 19.93 -19.96 -18.35
C GLY A 290 19.93 -19.25 -16.98
N THR A 291 21.08 -19.25 -16.32
CA THR A 291 21.40 -18.79 -14.96
C THR A 291 21.45 -17.26 -14.74
N ALA A 292 20.92 -16.76 -13.62
CA ALA A 292 21.52 -15.71 -12.77
C ALA A 292 20.64 -15.46 -11.52
N GLN A 293 21.24 -15.38 -10.32
CA GLN A 293 20.53 -15.06 -9.08
C GLN A 293 20.09 -13.57 -9.07
N PRO A 294 18.81 -13.25 -8.87
CA PRO A 294 18.36 -11.87 -8.79
C PRO A 294 18.54 -11.31 -7.38
N ARG A 295 19.16 -10.12 -7.30
CA ARG A 295 19.15 -9.26 -6.11
C ARG A 295 17.71 -8.78 -5.84
N PRO A 296 17.29 -8.63 -4.58
CA PRO A 296 15.94 -8.17 -4.25
C PRO A 296 15.72 -6.74 -4.77
N LEU A 297 14.57 -6.55 -5.42
CA LEU A 297 14.13 -5.35 -6.13
C LEU A 297 13.80 -4.21 -5.17
N ASP A 298 14.50 -3.09 -5.34
CA ASP A 298 14.17 -1.81 -4.72
C ASP A 298 13.09 -1.12 -5.56
N LEU A 299 11.83 -1.33 -5.19
CA LEU A 299 10.65 -0.87 -5.96
C LEU A 299 10.41 0.65 -5.84
N PHE A 300 11.29 1.40 -5.17
CA PHE A 300 11.06 2.82 -4.86
C PHE A 300 12.32 3.70 -4.84
N SER A 301 13.52 3.15 -4.97
CA SER A 301 14.67 3.97 -5.37
C SER A 301 14.70 4.10 -6.89
N ASP A 302 14.17 5.21 -7.40
CA ASP A 302 14.61 5.77 -8.68
C ASP A 302 16.08 6.21 -8.50
N PRO A 303 17.08 5.46 -9.00
CA PRO A 303 18.49 5.80 -8.81
C PRO A 303 18.91 7.00 -9.67
N ALA A 304 18.06 7.42 -10.60
CA ALA A 304 18.30 8.48 -11.57
C ALA A 304 17.52 9.78 -11.27
N GLY A 305 16.61 9.79 -10.30
CA GLY A 305 15.82 10.98 -9.94
C GLY A 305 15.05 11.58 -11.12
N THR A 306 14.56 10.74 -12.04
CA THR A 306 13.92 11.19 -13.28
C THR A 306 12.45 11.55 -13.07
N TYR A 307 11.80 11.16 -11.96
CA TYR A 307 10.35 11.38 -11.76
C TYR A 307 9.98 12.34 -10.63
N SER A 308 10.87 13.26 -10.25
CA SER A 308 10.56 14.39 -9.35
C SER A 308 10.64 15.76 -10.02
N ASN A 309 10.65 15.83 -11.35
CA ASN A 309 10.43 17.07 -12.10
C ASN A 309 9.46 16.80 -13.24
N GLY A 310 8.28 17.43 -13.21
CA GLY A 310 7.31 17.35 -14.28
C GLY A 310 5.90 17.49 -13.77
#